data_AF-A0A7X9IXM8-F1
#
_entry.id   AF-A0A7X9IXM8-F1
#
_cell.length_a   1.000
_cell.length_b   1.000
_cell.length_c   1.000
_cell.angle_alpha   90.00
_cell.angle_beta   90.00
_cell.angle_gamma   90.00
#
_symmetry.space_group_name_H-M   'P 1'
#
loop_
_entity.id
_entity.type
_entity.pdbx_description
1 polymer ?
#
loop_
_entity_poly.entity_id
_entity_poly.type
_entity_poly.pdbx_seq_one_letter_code
_entity_poly.pdbx_strand_id
1 'polypeptide(L)'
;MRRWAPWLALAAVQAVHVALVLYFQPPEVILSGRPVGGFDWETHYEQTARAVQAYRESGETWSYNPHRLAGQPSGVIFDADNKGWEAWAIGLTALGVPLPTAFNLFVWLSAMFVPLAFFLAARWFGLGAGAAATAAGLASACWAFDALAHLVSWVGMICWGFAAWLWIPALALFRRWLETRRPWRLALLLALLAALHNLHPYSFFLLVVPMAWLYAREFRTLRWHEHLGLAAVALGTIVANLWWLAPSLRFWHYILDSGFYLDATPDYLVADYLGLTLEPAVTGVVAMRTGFRFLALGGAALALWLWRRERDERFAPVAAGLGALLFVAYAGGWFGPLRQVQPYRFVLPAMYLAVIPAAWFLERGVRALRELRPTPVAWALVGLGLFVAAPHLVRDALYFLPDAIPRQTRPLPAPPPDVNGGIYFGAIRWPEPFDFRLRPNAAEDFRTVADFVSSEDDGQGRWLVEWWMLGEHLAWNTDAQILGGFLEINLAHSDANLFRRYAGRDPPTEQELRDYLEQYNVRWLILSNPLPRLESRTDLLQLVTTIFRHRVYRVRNPSHFIVGGGPGEVRARLNRIAVRGSAGGNLVLRYHWMETLRCRPDCRVRRVAVPGDRVGFVGVDHAPSDFEIYNSYE
;
A
#
# COMPACT_ATOMS: atom_id res chain seq x y z
N MET A 1 -25.09 -35.97 8.44
CA MET A 1 -24.79 -34.68 9.11
C MET A 1 -23.32 -34.49 9.50
N ARG A 2 -22.63 -35.44 10.16
CA ARG A 2 -21.21 -35.28 10.62
C ARG A 2 -20.19 -34.88 9.52
N ARG A 3 -20.35 -35.34 8.28
CA ARG A 3 -19.45 -34.98 7.15
C ARG A 3 -19.59 -33.52 6.69
N TRP A 4 -20.76 -32.91 6.88
CA TRP A 4 -21.07 -31.55 6.40
C TRP A 4 -20.88 -30.47 7.45
N ALA A 5 -20.88 -30.83 8.74
CA ALA A 5 -20.76 -29.88 9.84
C ALA A 5 -19.58 -28.88 9.71
N PRO A 6 -18.38 -29.26 9.25
CA PRO A 6 -17.29 -28.30 9.10
C PRO A 6 -17.49 -27.31 7.96
N TRP A 7 -18.17 -27.73 6.89
CA TRP A 7 -18.51 -26.85 5.77
C TRP A 7 -19.63 -25.89 6.14
N LEU A 8 -20.60 -26.32 6.95
CA LEU A 8 -21.61 -25.45 7.53
C LEU A 8 -20.98 -24.43 8.49
N ALA A 9 -20.01 -24.85 9.31
CA ALA A 9 -19.26 -23.94 10.17
C ALA A 9 -18.47 -22.91 9.35
N LEU A 10 -17.79 -23.34 8.27
CA LEU A 10 -17.13 -22.44 7.34
C LEU A 10 -18.13 -21.46 6.70
N ALA A 11 -19.28 -21.95 6.23
CA ALA A 11 -20.30 -21.10 5.62
C ALA A 11 -20.83 -20.04 6.60
N ALA A 12 -21.04 -20.42 7.87
CA ALA A 12 -21.44 -19.48 8.91
C ALA A 12 -20.36 -18.43 9.18
N VAL A 13 -19.10 -18.83 9.32
CA VAL A 13 -17.97 -17.89 9.48
C VAL A 13 -17.85 -16.98 8.27
N GLN A 14 -17.96 -17.52 7.07
CA GLN A 14 -17.89 -16.77 5.81
C GLN A 14 -19.03 -15.75 5.71
N ALA A 15 -20.25 -16.10 6.13
CA ALA A 15 -21.38 -15.17 6.15
C ALA A 15 -21.15 -14.01 7.11
N VAL A 16 -20.65 -14.29 8.33
CA VAL A 16 -20.27 -13.24 9.30
C VAL A 16 -19.15 -12.37 8.74
N HIS A 17 -18.14 -12.98 8.14
CA HIS A 17 -17.03 -12.24 7.53
C HIS A 17 -17.51 -11.34 6.38
N VAL A 18 -18.35 -11.84 5.48
CA VAL A 18 -18.93 -11.02 4.41
C VAL A 18 -19.75 -9.88 5.00
N ALA A 19 -20.53 -10.09 6.07
CA ALA A 19 -21.24 -9.01 6.74
C ALA A 19 -20.28 -7.94 7.30
N LEU A 20 -19.12 -8.34 7.87
CA LEU A 20 -18.09 -7.40 8.31
C LEU A 20 -17.44 -6.66 7.14
N VAL A 21 -17.13 -7.36 6.04
CA VAL A 21 -16.60 -6.74 4.81
C VAL A 21 -17.59 -5.71 4.27
N LEU A 22 -18.88 -6.04 4.18
CA LEU A 22 -19.92 -5.12 3.73
C LEU A 22 -20.18 -3.98 4.72
N TYR A 23 -19.89 -4.17 6.01
CA TYR A 23 -19.94 -3.08 6.99
C TYR A 23 -18.79 -2.09 6.75
N PHE A 24 -17.56 -2.56 6.66
CA PHE A 24 -16.38 -1.70 6.48
C PHE A 24 -16.19 -1.17 5.06
N GLN A 25 -16.66 -1.90 4.05
CA GLN A 25 -16.50 -1.62 2.63
C GLN A 25 -17.87 -1.68 1.95
N PRO A 26 -18.73 -0.69 2.24
CA PRO A 26 -20.14 -0.82 1.91
C PRO A 26 -20.42 -0.75 0.40
N PRO A 27 -21.45 -1.47 -0.11
CA PRO A 27 -21.75 -1.53 -1.54
C PRO A 27 -21.96 -0.16 -2.18
N GLU A 28 -22.56 0.79 -1.48
CA GLU A 28 -22.78 2.16 -1.96
C GLU A 28 -21.48 2.92 -2.22
N VAL A 29 -20.35 2.47 -1.65
CA VAL A 29 -19.02 3.02 -1.92
C VAL A 29 -18.36 2.25 -3.06
N ILE A 30 -18.29 0.92 -2.94
CA ILE A 30 -17.59 0.08 -3.90
C ILE A 30 -18.24 0.12 -5.29
N LEU A 31 -19.58 0.16 -5.34
CA LEU A 31 -20.36 0.19 -6.58
C LEU A 31 -20.82 1.61 -6.96
N SER A 32 -20.27 2.66 -6.32
CA SER A 32 -20.66 4.05 -6.55
C SER A 32 -20.39 4.59 -7.96
N GLY A 33 -19.58 3.88 -8.75
CA GLY A 33 -19.04 4.40 -10.02
C GLY A 33 -17.94 5.44 -9.84
N ARG A 34 -17.50 5.69 -8.60
CA ARG A 34 -16.42 6.60 -8.22
C ARG A 34 -15.36 5.84 -7.44
N PRO A 35 -14.07 6.16 -7.57
CA PRO A 35 -13.05 5.41 -6.85
C PRO A 35 -13.19 5.65 -5.35
N VAL A 36 -12.88 4.63 -4.54
CA VAL A 36 -12.58 4.84 -3.12
C VAL A 36 -11.47 5.89 -3.03
N GLY A 37 -11.58 6.84 -2.10
CA GLY A 37 -10.66 7.96 -1.99
C GLY A 37 -10.20 8.23 -0.55
N GLY A 38 -9.28 9.18 -0.41
CA GLY A 38 -8.55 9.50 0.82
C GLY A 38 -7.30 8.64 1.03
N PHE A 39 -6.33 9.12 1.80
CA PHE A 39 -5.07 8.42 2.08
C PHE A 39 -4.40 7.83 0.80
N ASP A 40 -3.92 6.58 0.84
CA ASP A 40 -3.19 5.92 -0.25
C ASP A 40 -4.12 5.53 -1.40
N TRP A 41 -5.45 5.60 -1.22
CA TRP A 41 -6.40 5.33 -2.28
C TRP A 41 -6.19 6.25 -3.49
N GLU A 42 -5.88 7.53 -3.24
CA GLU A 42 -5.63 8.51 -4.31
C GLU A 42 -4.39 8.12 -5.13
N THR A 43 -3.32 7.73 -4.44
CA THR A 43 -2.07 7.25 -5.05
C THR A 43 -2.30 6.00 -5.89
N HIS A 44 -2.93 4.98 -5.32
CA HIS A 44 -3.15 3.72 -6.02
C HIS A 44 -4.15 3.83 -7.16
N TYR A 45 -5.15 4.71 -7.05
CA TYR A 45 -6.05 5.00 -8.16
C TYR A 45 -5.32 5.72 -9.29
N GLU A 46 -4.45 6.69 -8.99
CA GLU A 46 -3.60 7.35 -9.99
C GLU A 46 -2.72 6.34 -10.73
N GLN A 47 -1.99 5.51 -10.00
CA GLN A 47 -1.13 4.45 -10.57
C GLN A 47 -1.93 3.52 -11.50
N THR A 48 -3.09 3.07 -11.03
CA THR A 48 -3.99 2.19 -11.80
C THR A 48 -4.51 2.90 -13.06
N ALA A 49 -4.93 4.16 -12.94
CA ALA A 49 -5.44 4.94 -14.05
C ALA A 49 -4.38 5.14 -15.13
N ARG A 50 -3.13 5.44 -14.74
CA ARG A 50 -2.03 5.61 -15.68
C ARG A 50 -1.58 4.29 -16.31
N ALA A 51 -1.58 3.18 -15.57
CA ALA A 51 -1.31 1.86 -16.14
C ALA A 51 -2.37 1.47 -17.18
N VAL A 52 -3.66 1.69 -16.89
CA VAL A 52 -4.75 1.43 -17.84
C VAL A 52 -4.67 2.34 -19.06
N GLN A 53 -4.32 3.62 -18.88
CA GLN A 53 -4.14 4.56 -19.98
C GLN A 53 -2.94 4.15 -20.86
N ALA A 54 -1.78 3.88 -20.25
CA ALA A 54 -0.59 3.42 -20.96
C ALA A 54 -0.87 2.15 -21.77
N TYR A 55 -1.56 1.18 -21.16
CA TYR A 55 -1.87 -0.07 -21.84
C TYR A 55 -2.77 0.13 -23.06
N ARG A 56 -3.72 1.07 -22.99
CA ARG A 56 -4.60 1.42 -24.13
C ARG A 56 -3.86 2.17 -25.24
N GLU A 57 -2.90 3.02 -24.88
CA GLU A 57 -2.20 3.89 -25.84
C GLU A 57 -1.02 3.19 -26.52
N SER A 58 -0.28 2.34 -25.80
CA SER A 58 0.96 1.71 -26.30
C SER A 58 1.04 0.20 -26.09
N GLY A 59 0.11 -0.41 -25.35
CA GLY A 59 0.19 -1.82 -24.95
C GLY A 59 1.11 -2.07 -23.74
N GLU A 60 1.70 -1.02 -23.19
CA GLU A 60 2.67 -1.08 -22.10
C GLU A 60 2.02 -0.75 -20.75
N THR A 61 2.54 -1.28 -19.65
CA THR A 61 1.98 -1.04 -18.30
C THR A 61 2.69 0.06 -17.53
N TRP A 62 3.54 0.82 -18.22
CA TRP A 62 4.30 1.95 -17.67
C TRP A 62 4.35 3.08 -18.69
N SER A 63 4.66 4.30 -18.24
CA SER A 63 4.65 5.48 -19.10
C SER A 63 5.55 6.60 -18.58
N TYR A 64 5.85 7.55 -19.44
CA TYR A 64 6.36 8.86 -19.02
C TYR A 64 5.17 9.76 -18.66
N ASN A 65 5.10 10.21 -17.42
CA ASN A 65 4.01 11.05 -16.93
C ASN A 65 4.50 12.49 -16.66
N PRO A 66 4.35 13.41 -17.63
CA PRO A 66 4.74 14.81 -17.46
C PRO A 66 3.83 15.60 -16.51
N HIS A 67 2.65 15.05 -16.15
CA HIS A 67 1.73 15.70 -15.21
C HIS A 67 2.13 15.51 -13.74
N ARG A 68 3.07 14.61 -13.43
CA ARG A 68 3.57 14.42 -12.06
C ARG A 68 5.06 14.71 -11.99
N LEU A 69 5.45 15.51 -11.01
CA LEU A 69 6.86 15.79 -10.68
C LEU A 69 7.67 16.27 -11.90
N ALA A 70 7.06 17.05 -12.79
CA ALA A 70 7.65 17.52 -14.04
C ALA A 70 8.03 16.43 -15.05
N GLY A 71 7.61 15.18 -14.87
CA GLY A 71 7.94 14.06 -15.76
C GLY A 71 8.59 12.89 -15.03
N GLN A 72 7.81 11.93 -14.55
CA GLN A 72 8.36 10.71 -13.94
C GLN A 72 7.99 9.44 -14.73
N PRO A 73 8.77 8.36 -14.60
CA PRO A 73 8.32 7.05 -15.03
C PRO A 73 7.20 6.58 -14.07
N SER A 74 5.97 6.52 -14.56
CA SER A 74 4.81 5.94 -13.87
C SER A 74 4.67 4.47 -14.25
N GLY A 75 4.14 3.63 -13.36
CA GLY A 75 3.98 2.20 -13.61
C GLY A 75 5.27 1.38 -13.44
N VAL A 76 6.25 1.88 -12.69
CA VAL A 76 7.55 1.18 -12.49
C VAL A 76 7.75 0.78 -11.03
N ILE A 77 8.80 1.25 -10.38
CA ILE A 77 9.25 0.80 -9.05
C ILE A 77 8.33 1.24 -7.92
N PHE A 78 7.90 2.51 -7.92
CA PHE A 78 7.01 3.01 -6.87
C PHE A 78 5.66 2.29 -6.88
N ASP A 79 5.29 1.73 -8.03
CA ASP A 79 4.03 1.04 -8.27
C ASP A 79 4.18 -0.48 -8.11
N ALA A 80 5.34 -0.95 -7.64
CA ALA A 80 5.63 -2.39 -7.50
C ALA A 80 4.70 -3.09 -6.51
N ASP A 81 4.11 -2.36 -5.56
CA ASP A 81 3.10 -2.85 -4.64
C ASP A 81 1.66 -2.68 -5.16
N ASN A 82 1.46 -2.28 -6.42
CA ASN A 82 0.14 -2.08 -7.02
C ASN A 82 -0.11 -2.90 -8.30
N LYS A 83 0.88 -3.70 -8.76
CA LYS A 83 0.82 -4.42 -10.05
C LYS A 83 -0.34 -5.41 -10.18
N GLY A 84 -0.69 -6.11 -9.10
CA GLY A 84 -1.85 -6.99 -9.09
C GLY A 84 -3.17 -6.23 -9.32
N TRP A 85 -3.27 -5.01 -8.81
CA TRP A 85 -4.43 -4.14 -8.96
C TRP A 85 -4.50 -3.54 -10.37
N GLU A 86 -3.37 -3.09 -10.91
CA GLU A 86 -3.24 -2.62 -12.29
C GLU A 86 -3.68 -3.71 -13.28
N ALA A 87 -3.13 -4.92 -13.16
CA ALA A 87 -3.47 -6.04 -14.05
C ALA A 87 -4.96 -6.41 -13.97
N TRP A 88 -5.54 -6.38 -12.76
CA TRP A 88 -6.97 -6.56 -12.55
C TRP A 88 -7.81 -5.49 -13.25
N ALA A 89 -7.45 -4.22 -13.08
CA ALA A 89 -8.17 -3.10 -13.68
C ALA A 89 -8.04 -3.08 -15.21
N ILE A 90 -6.85 -3.38 -15.75
CA ILE A 90 -6.63 -3.56 -17.19
C ILE A 90 -7.57 -4.65 -17.73
N GLY A 91 -7.60 -5.82 -17.07
CA GLY A 91 -8.45 -6.94 -17.49
C GLY A 91 -9.94 -6.60 -17.47
N LEU A 92 -10.45 -6.03 -16.38
CA LEU A 92 -11.88 -5.67 -16.27
C LEU A 92 -12.29 -4.53 -17.18
N THR A 93 -11.43 -3.52 -17.36
CA THR A 93 -11.73 -2.40 -18.26
C THR A 93 -11.70 -2.82 -19.72
N ALA A 94 -10.88 -3.80 -20.10
CA ALA A 94 -10.93 -4.43 -21.42
C ALA A 94 -12.26 -5.19 -21.66
N LEU A 95 -12.93 -5.63 -20.58
CA LEU A 95 -14.27 -6.23 -20.62
C LEU A 95 -15.41 -5.21 -20.52
N GLY A 96 -15.11 -3.90 -20.55
CA GLY A 96 -16.11 -2.83 -20.52
C GLY A 96 -16.54 -2.37 -19.13
N VAL A 97 -15.91 -2.86 -18.05
CA VAL A 97 -16.16 -2.34 -16.70
C VAL A 97 -15.52 -0.95 -16.56
N PRO A 98 -16.24 0.07 -16.05
CA PRO A 98 -15.64 1.38 -15.79
C PRO A 98 -14.45 1.29 -14.83
N LEU A 99 -13.40 2.07 -15.09
CA LEU A 99 -12.16 2.05 -14.28
C LEU A 99 -12.39 2.23 -12.77
N PRO A 100 -13.18 3.22 -12.30
CA PRO A 100 -13.50 3.35 -10.88
C PRO A 100 -14.09 2.08 -10.26
N THR A 101 -15.01 1.44 -10.97
CA THR A 101 -15.66 0.20 -10.52
C THR A 101 -14.68 -0.96 -10.52
N ALA A 102 -13.86 -1.11 -11.57
CA ALA A 102 -12.83 -2.13 -11.65
C ALA A 102 -11.82 -2.01 -10.50
N PHE A 103 -11.39 -0.79 -10.21
CA PHE A 103 -10.52 -0.47 -9.07
C PHE A 103 -11.18 -0.88 -7.75
N ASN A 104 -12.41 -0.45 -7.49
CA ASN A 104 -13.10 -0.76 -6.23
C ASN A 104 -13.40 -2.25 -6.05
N LEU A 105 -13.71 -3.00 -7.11
CA LEU A 105 -14.00 -4.44 -7.01
C LEU A 105 -12.80 -5.25 -6.50
N PHE A 106 -11.58 -4.77 -6.73
CA PHE A 106 -10.37 -5.39 -6.17
C PHE A 106 -10.33 -5.30 -4.64
N VAL A 107 -10.91 -4.25 -4.06
CA VAL A 107 -11.01 -4.06 -2.60
C VAL A 107 -11.79 -5.20 -1.97
N TRP A 108 -12.94 -5.56 -2.55
CA TRP A 108 -13.71 -6.72 -2.12
C TRP A 108 -12.98 -8.03 -2.35
N LEU A 109 -12.32 -8.20 -3.51
CA LEU A 109 -11.52 -9.39 -3.81
C LEU A 109 -10.46 -9.65 -2.73
N SER A 110 -9.78 -8.60 -2.26
CA SER A 110 -8.70 -8.70 -1.27
C SER A 110 -9.16 -9.08 0.14
N ALA A 111 -10.46 -8.94 0.43
CA ALA A 111 -11.02 -9.18 1.76
C ALA A 111 -11.90 -10.44 1.81
N MET A 112 -12.80 -10.62 0.83
CA MET A 112 -13.89 -11.62 0.92
C MET A 112 -13.42 -13.06 1.15
N PHE A 113 -12.23 -13.43 0.70
CA PHE A 113 -11.76 -14.81 0.72
C PHE A 113 -10.87 -15.19 1.92
N VAL A 114 -10.66 -14.29 2.88
CA VAL A 114 -9.83 -14.56 4.06
C VAL A 114 -10.25 -15.86 4.79
N PRO A 115 -11.52 -16.09 5.16
CA PRO A 115 -11.89 -17.30 5.90
C PRO A 115 -11.68 -18.58 5.10
N LEU A 116 -12.05 -18.58 3.81
CA LEU A 116 -11.85 -19.71 2.92
C LEU A 116 -10.37 -20.06 2.76
N ALA A 117 -9.51 -19.06 2.57
CA ALA A 117 -8.07 -19.25 2.44
C ALA A 117 -7.47 -19.93 3.68
N PHE A 118 -7.84 -19.47 4.87
CA PHE A 118 -7.37 -20.06 6.13
C PHE A 118 -7.94 -21.44 6.41
N PHE A 119 -9.21 -21.69 6.05
CA PHE A 119 -9.78 -23.03 6.13
C PHE A 119 -8.98 -24.01 5.26
N LEU A 120 -8.76 -23.67 3.99
CA LEU A 120 -8.01 -24.52 3.05
C LEU A 120 -6.56 -24.71 3.49
N ALA A 121 -5.88 -23.64 3.91
CA ALA A 121 -4.51 -23.70 4.40
C ALA A 121 -4.39 -24.61 5.62
N ALA A 122 -5.28 -24.49 6.61
CA ALA A 122 -5.30 -25.37 7.78
C ALA A 122 -5.50 -26.84 7.38
N ARG A 123 -6.38 -27.13 6.42
CA ARG A 123 -6.57 -28.50 5.89
C ARG A 123 -5.31 -29.01 5.16
N TRP A 124 -4.59 -28.17 4.43
CA TRP A 124 -3.33 -28.52 3.78
C TRP A 124 -2.15 -28.66 4.77
N PHE A 125 -2.20 -27.97 5.92
CA PHE A 125 -1.36 -28.22 7.09
C PHE A 125 -1.76 -29.49 7.87
N GLY A 126 -2.77 -30.24 7.42
CA GLY A 126 -3.19 -31.49 8.04
C GLY A 126 -4.06 -31.33 9.30
N LEU A 127 -4.55 -30.12 9.60
CA LEU A 127 -5.42 -29.89 10.75
C LEU A 127 -6.81 -30.49 10.51
N GLY A 128 -7.45 -30.99 11.57
CA GLY A 128 -8.84 -31.46 11.53
C GLY A 128 -9.82 -30.36 11.11
N ALA A 129 -11.01 -30.76 10.66
CA ALA A 129 -11.97 -29.82 10.08
C ALA A 129 -12.51 -28.79 11.10
N GLY A 130 -12.59 -29.16 12.40
CA GLY A 130 -12.90 -28.22 13.47
C GLY A 130 -11.83 -27.13 13.62
N ALA A 131 -10.56 -27.52 13.67
CA ALA A 131 -9.44 -26.58 13.75
C ALA A 131 -9.33 -25.71 12.49
N ALA A 132 -9.69 -26.23 11.31
CA ALA A 132 -9.77 -25.42 10.09
C ALA A 132 -10.89 -24.36 10.15
N ALA A 133 -12.06 -24.69 10.70
CA ALA A 133 -13.12 -23.71 10.93
C ALA A 133 -12.71 -22.67 11.99
N THR A 134 -12.01 -23.08 13.05
CA THR A 134 -11.43 -22.16 14.04
C THR A 134 -10.40 -21.22 13.40
N ALA A 135 -9.55 -21.73 12.50
CA ALA A 135 -8.59 -20.90 11.77
C ALA A 135 -9.29 -19.85 10.90
N ALA A 136 -10.35 -20.23 10.19
CA ALA A 136 -11.17 -19.30 9.41
C ALA A 136 -11.79 -18.20 10.29
N GLY A 137 -12.35 -18.56 11.45
CA GLY A 137 -12.94 -17.60 12.39
C GLY A 137 -11.91 -16.65 13.01
N LEU A 138 -10.78 -17.19 13.45
CA LEU A 138 -9.70 -16.39 14.04
C LEU A 138 -9.06 -15.46 13.01
N ALA A 139 -8.83 -15.92 11.77
CA ALA A 139 -8.34 -15.06 10.68
C ALA A 139 -9.33 -13.94 10.36
N SER A 140 -10.64 -14.23 10.32
CA SER A 140 -11.66 -13.19 10.14
C SER A 140 -11.63 -12.15 11.25
N ALA A 141 -11.44 -12.57 12.50
CA ALA A 141 -11.37 -11.66 13.64
C ALA A 141 -10.09 -10.82 13.62
N CYS A 142 -8.95 -11.43 13.28
CA CYS A 142 -7.69 -10.71 13.06
C CYS A 142 -7.82 -9.69 11.92
N TRP A 143 -8.43 -10.04 10.79
CA TRP A 143 -8.65 -9.11 9.69
C TRP A 143 -9.52 -7.92 10.10
N ALA A 144 -10.61 -8.17 10.83
CA ALA A 144 -11.58 -7.15 11.18
C ALA A 144 -11.14 -6.23 12.32
N PHE A 145 -10.44 -6.77 13.32
CA PHE A 145 -10.26 -6.11 14.63
C PHE A 145 -8.81 -5.97 15.09
N ASP A 146 -7.83 -6.35 14.27
CA ASP A 146 -6.43 -5.96 14.50
C ASP A 146 -6.17 -4.57 13.92
N ALA A 147 -5.51 -3.70 14.68
CA ALA A 147 -5.28 -2.32 14.26
C ALA A 147 -4.45 -2.18 12.99
N LEU A 148 -3.42 -3.01 12.77
CA LEU A 148 -2.61 -2.93 11.55
C LEU A 148 -3.35 -3.54 10.36
N ALA A 149 -4.02 -4.69 10.55
CA ALA A 149 -4.85 -5.27 9.49
C ALA A 149 -5.94 -4.30 9.03
N HIS A 150 -6.58 -3.62 9.98
CA HIS A 150 -7.63 -2.65 9.71
C HIS A 150 -7.08 -1.36 9.11
N LEU A 151 -5.95 -0.85 9.60
CA LEU A 151 -5.26 0.29 8.99
C LEU A 151 -4.98 0.01 7.52
N VAL A 152 -4.36 -1.12 7.21
CA VAL A 152 -3.98 -1.52 5.84
C VAL A 152 -5.19 -1.59 4.92
N SER A 153 -6.34 -2.10 5.39
CA SER A 153 -7.57 -2.16 4.60
C SER A 153 -8.30 -0.82 4.49
N TRP A 154 -8.14 0.07 5.46
CA TRP A 154 -8.83 1.36 5.53
C TRP A 154 -8.09 2.48 4.80
N VAL A 155 -6.75 2.53 4.87
CA VAL A 155 -5.93 3.61 4.26
C VAL A 155 -5.58 3.36 2.80
N GLY A 156 -5.72 2.13 2.29
CA GLY A 156 -5.51 1.82 0.88
C GLY A 156 -4.33 0.89 0.56
N MET A 157 -3.55 0.42 1.55
CA MET A 157 -2.45 -0.55 1.39
C MET A 157 -2.90 -1.99 1.02
N ILE A 158 -3.92 -2.12 0.17
CA ILE A 158 -4.70 -3.34 -0.07
C ILE A 158 -3.84 -4.50 -0.60
N CYS A 159 -2.92 -4.25 -1.54
CA CYS A 159 -2.08 -5.30 -2.11
C CYS A 159 -1.18 -5.96 -1.07
N TRP A 160 -0.59 -5.18 -0.15
CA TRP A 160 0.14 -5.73 1.00
C TRP A 160 -0.79 -6.53 1.92
N GLY A 161 -1.97 -5.98 2.26
CA GLY A 161 -2.97 -6.69 3.07
C GLY A 161 -3.38 -8.03 2.46
N PHE A 162 -3.59 -8.06 1.15
CA PHE A 162 -3.92 -9.25 0.37
C PHE A 162 -2.77 -10.26 0.41
N ALA A 163 -1.55 -9.83 0.09
CA ALA A 163 -0.37 -10.69 0.12
C ALA A 163 -0.10 -11.27 1.53
N ALA A 164 -0.34 -10.48 2.58
CA ALA A 164 -0.08 -10.85 3.97
C ALA A 164 -0.94 -12.01 4.49
N TRP A 165 -2.10 -12.28 3.90
CA TRP A 165 -2.87 -13.50 4.18
C TRP A 165 -2.76 -14.56 3.07
N LEU A 166 -2.60 -14.16 1.80
CA LEU A 166 -2.58 -15.10 0.67
C LEU A 166 -1.31 -15.97 0.62
N TRP A 167 -0.21 -15.55 1.26
CA TRP A 167 0.99 -16.39 1.34
C TRP A 167 0.80 -17.64 2.22
N ILE A 168 -0.17 -17.64 3.15
CA ILE A 168 -0.47 -18.77 4.03
C ILE A 168 -0.93 -20.01 3.26
N PRO A 169 -1.93 -19.95 2.35
CA PRO A 169 -2.27 -21.09 1.51
C PRO A 169 -1.13 -21.49 0.56
N ALA A 170 -0.25 -20.57 0.13
CA ALA A 170 0.91 -20.92 -0.69
C ALA A 170 1.91 -21.79 0.07
N LEU A 171 2.27 -21.38 1.30
CA LEU A 171 3.12 -22.17 2.18
C LEU A 171 2.50 -23.53 2.51
N ALA A 172 1.19 -23.55 2.82
CA ALA A 172 0.46 -24.78 3.13
C ALA A 172 0.43 -25.74 1.92
N LEU A 173 0.22 -25.21 0.71
CA LEU A 173 0.20 -25.98 -0.53
C LEU A 173 1.57 -26.56 -0.86
N PHE A 174 2.65 -25.78 -0.67
CA PHE A 174 4.02 -26.26 -0.85
C PHE A 174 4.34 -27.43 0.07
N ARG A 175 4.05 -27.29 1.37
CA ARG A 175 4.17 -28.39 2.35
C ARG A 175 3.36 -29.60 1.91
N ARG A 176 2.11 -29.39 1.48
CA ARG A 176 1.20 -30.47 1.07
C ARG A 176 1.60 -31.12 -0.25
N TRP A 177 2.32 -30.42 -1.12
CA TRP A 177 2.98 -31.01 -2.29
C TRP A 177 4.15 -31.89 -1.85
N LEU A 178 5.02 -31.42 -0.94
CA LEU A 178 6.13 -32.23 -0.40
C LEU A 178 5.66 -33.56 0.23
N GLU A 179 4.46 -33.61 0.79
CA GLU A 179 3.91 -34.86 1.36
C GLU A 179 3.36 -35.85 0.31
N THR A 180 2.92 -35.36 -0.85
CA THR A 180 2.08 -36.17 -1.78
C THR A 180 2.58 -36.23 -3.20
N ARG A 181 3.49 -35.34 -3.58
CA ARG A 181 4.14 -35.22 -4.89
C ARG A 181 3.17 -35.16 -6.07
N ARG A 182 1.95 -34.65 -5.85
CA ARG A 182 0.94 -34.56 -6.91
C ARG A 182 1.21 -33.36 -7.84
N PRO A 183 1.34 -33.55 -9.16
CA PRO A 183 1.78 -32.50 -10.08
C PRO A 183 0.81 -31.30 -10.15
N TRP A 184 -0.50 -31.53 -10.06
CA TRP A 184 -1.48 -30.43 -10.07
C TRP A 184 -1.29 -29.45 -8.90
N ARG A 185 -0.75 -29.90 -7.75
CA ARG A 185 -0.45 -29.00 -6.62
C ARG A 185 0.74 -28.10 -6.92
N LEU A 186 1.68 -28.59 -7.73
CA LEU A 186 2.81 -27.81 -8.20
C LEU A 186 2.36 -26.73 -9.20
N ALA A 187 1.44 -27.07 -10.10
CA ALA A 187 0.83 -26.11 -11.01
C ALA A 187 0.01 -25.04 -10.27
N LEU A 188 -0.78 -25.45 -9.26
CA LEU A 188 -1.50 -24.52 -8.41
C LEU A 188 -0.55 -23.64 -7.58
N LEU A 189 0.56 -24.21 -7.11
CA LEU A 189 1.60 -23.44 -6.39
C LEU A 189 2.23 -22.39 -7.31
N LEU A 190 2.54 -22.73 -8.56
CA LEU A 190 3.01 -21.77 -9.56
C LEU A 190 2.02 -20.63 -9.75
N ALA A 191 0.74 -20.94 -9.99
CA ALA A 191 -0.29 -19.92 -10.18
C ALA A 191 -0.40 -18.99 -8.95
N LEU A 192 -0.37 -19.58 -7.75
CA LEU A 192 -0.48 -18.83 -6.50
C LEU A 192 0.76 -17.98 -6.21
N LEU A 193 1.97 -18.49 -6.45
CA LEU A 193 3.20 -17.72 -6.30
C LEU A 193 3.32 -16.61 -7.34
N ALA A 194 2.92 -16.87 -8.59
CA ALA A 194 2.85 -15.85 -9.64
C ALA A 194 1.89 -14.72 -9.24
N ALA A 195 0.67 -15.05 -8.78
CA ALA A 195 -0.30 -14.08 -8.30
C ALA A 195 0.21 -13.31 -7.07
N LEU A 196 0.82 -14.01 -6.10
CA LEU A 196 1.33 -13.40 -4.88
C LEU A 196 2.49 -12.42 -5.15
N HIS A 197 3.38 -12.77 -6.08
CA HIS A 197 4.47 -11.89 -6.48
C HIS A 197 3.97 -10.67 -7.26
N ASN A 198 2.90 -10.84 -8.04
CA ASN A 198 2.20 -9.75 -8.73
C ASN A 198 1.50 -8.81 -7.74
N LEU A 199 0.93 -9.35 -6.65
CA LEU A 199 0.35 -8.52 -5.59
C LEU A 199 1.41 -7.70 -4.87
N HIS A 200 2.53 -8.32 -4.46
CA HIS A 200 3.57 -7.60 -3.73
C HIS A 200 4.94 -8.31 -3.82
N PRO A 201 6.04 -7.60 -4.16
CA PRO A 201 7.37 -8.19 -4.29
C PRO A 201 7.89 -8.81 -2.99
N TYR A 202 7.57 -8.21 -1.85
CA TYR A 202 7.97 -8.70 -0.53
C TYR A 202 7.35 -10.03 -0.11
N SER A 203 6.43 -10.59 -0.90
CA SER A 203 6.00 -11.99 -0.76
C SER A 203 7.16 -12.98 -0.70
N PHE A 204 8.29 -12.68 -1.36
CA PHE A 204 9.52 -13.45 -1.24
C PHE A 204 10.00 -13.56 0.21
N PHE A 205 10.03 -12.45 0.96
CA PHE A 205 10.49 -12.43 2.35
C PHE A 205 9.55 -13.22 3.29
N LEU A 206 8.26 -13.32 2.94
CA LEU A 206 7.30 -14.11 3.69
C LEU A 206 7.56 -15.62 3.55
N LEU A 207 7.92 -16.04 2.34
CA LEU A 207 7.99 -17.44 1.96
C LEU A 207 9.39 -18.05 2.08
N VAL A 208 10.46 -17.27 1.88
CA VAL A 208 11.82 -17.77 1.72
C VAL A 208 12.27 -18.62 2.91
N VAL A 209 12.10 -18.15 4.15
CA VAL A 209 12.54 -18.87 5.35
C VAL A 209 11.78 -20.18 5.55
N PRO A 210 10.43 -20.19 5.64
CA PRO A 210 9.71 -21.43 5.89
C PRO A 210 9.76 -22.41 4.70
N MET A 211 9.79 -21.93 3.44
CA MET A 211 9.94 -22.81 2.28
C MET A 211 11.35 -23.39 2.17
N ALA A 212 12.41 -22.60 2.41
CA ALA A 212 13.77 -23.11 2.40
C ALA A 212 13.99 -24.16 3.47
N TRP A 213 13.42 -23.97 4.67
CA TRP A 213 13.44 -24.98 5.72
C TRP A 213 12.79 -26.29 5.28
N LEU A 214 11.57 -26.23 4.75
CA LEU A 214 10.84 -27.40 4.24
C LEU A 214 11.60 -28.10 3.11
N TYR A 215 12.15 -27.34 2.17
CA TYR A 215 12.95 -27.87 1.07
C TYR A 215 14.22 -28.56 1.57
N ALA A 216 14.98 -27.92 2.46
CA ALA A 216 16.22 -28.47 3.01
C ALA A 216 15.97 -29.79 3.76
N ARG A 217 14.86 -29.88 4.49
CA ARG A 217 14.45 -31.10 5.18
C ARG A 217 14.17 -32.26 4.22
N GLU A 218 13.48 -31.98 3.12
CA GLU A 218 13.10 -32.99 2.12
C GLU A 218 14.14 -33.18 1.02
N PHE A 219 15.22 -32.39 0.99
CA PHE A 219 16.16 -32.32 -0.13
C PHE A 219 16.66 -33.69 -0.60
N ARG A 220 17.01 -34.58 0.35
CA ARG A 220 17.51 -35.93 0.05
C ARG A 220 16.42 -36.93 -0.33
N THR A 221 15.15 -36.62 -0.05
CA THR A 221 13.98 -37.46 -0.39
C THR A 221 13.37 -37.07 -1.74
N LEU A 222 13.74 -35.92 -2.28
CA LEU A 222 13.32 -35.46 -3.59
C LEU A 222 14.07 -36.22 -4.70
N ARG A 223 13.35 -36.57 -5.75
CA ARG A 223 13.89 -37.07 -7.02
C ARG A 223 14.34 -35.87 -7.86
N TRP A 224 15.27 -36.08 -8.78
CA TRP A 224 15.80 -35.02 -9.66
C TRP A 224 14.69 -34.26 -10.42
N HIS A 225 13.65 -34.95 -10.92
CA HIS A 225 12.53 -34.31 -11.61
C HIS A 225 11.65 -33.45 -10.69
N GLU A 226 11.64 -33.72 -9.37
CA GLU A 226 10.93 -32.91 -8.39
C GLU A 226 11.71 -31.64 -8.08
N HIS A 227 13.05 -31.71 -8.02
CA HIS A 227 13.90 -30.52 -7.96
C HIS A 227 13.70 -29.64 -9.20
N LEU A 228 13.69 -30.23 -10.40
CA LEU A 228 13.40 -29.49 -11.63
C LEU A 228 11.99 -28.89 -11.62
N GLY A 229 11.01 -29.61 -11.09
CA GLY A 229 9.65 -29.09 -10.92
C GLY A 229 9.62 -27.84 -10.04
N LEU A 230 10.33 -27.85 -8.91
CA LEU A 230 10.44 -26.68 -8.04
C LEU A 230 11.20 -25.52 -8.68
N ALA A 231 12.28 -25.82 -9.40
CA ALA A 231 13.01 -24.81 -10.16
C ALA A 231 12.12 -24.19 -11.25
N ALA A 232 11.29 -25.00 -11.93
CA ALA A 232 10.33 -24.53 -12.91
C ALA A 232 9.23 -23.67 -12.29
N VAL A 233 8.79 -23.96 -11.06
CA VAL A 233 7.87 -23.08 -10.32
C VAL A 233 8.50 -21.72 -10.00
N ALA A 234 9.74 -21.72 -9.51
CA ALA A 234 10.46 -20.48 -9.20
C ALA A 234 10.69 -19.63 -10.47
N LEU A 235 11.19 -20.25 -11.54
CA LEU A 235 11.40 -19.59 -12.83
C LEU A 235 10.07 -19.12 -13.44
N GLY A 236 9.04 -19.96 -13.41
CA GLY A 236 7.71 -19.61 -13.91
C GLY A 236 7.07 -18.44 -13.16
N THR A 237 7.33 -18.33 -11.85
CA THR A 237 6.88 -17.19 -11.05
C THR A 237 7.53 -15.88 -11.52
N ILE A 238 8.84 -15.91 -11.79
CA ILE A 238 9.58 -14.76 -12.34
C ILE A 238 9.06 -14.43 -13.74
N VAL A 239 8.95 -15.42 -14.62
CA VAL A 239 8.48 -15.24 -16.01
C VAL A 239 7.09 -14.63 -16.06
N ALA A 240 6.16 -15.10 -15.22
CA ALA A 240 4.80 -14.55 -15.13
C ALA A 240 4.74 -13.08 -14.68
N ASN A 241 5.83 -12.58 -14.09
CA ASN A 241 5.96 -11.21 -13.58
C ASN A 241 6.99 -10.38 -14.34
N LEU A 242 7.60 -10.91 -15.42
CA LEU A 242 8.60 -10.18 -16.20
C LEU A 242 8.05 -8.88 -16.81
N TRP A 243 6.75 -8.83 -17.10
CA TRP A 243 6.10 -7.67 -17.70
C TRP A 243 6.23 -6.39 -16.85
N TRP A 244 6.28 -6.50 -15.51
CA TRP A 244 6.54 -5.36 -14.63
C TRP A 244 7.94 -5.38 -14.00
N LEU A 245 8.55 -6.56 -13.81
CA LEU A 245 9.91 -6.66 -13.27
C LEU A 245 10.94 -6.02 -14.21
N ALA A 246 10.83 -6.26 -15.52
CA ALA A 246 11.77 -5.72 -16.50
C ALA A 246 11.82 -4.18 -16.51
N PRO A 247 10.69 -3.46 -16.63
CA PRO A 247 10.72 -1.99 -16.56
C PRO A 247 11.18 -1.51 -15.18
N SER A 248 10.76 -2.12 -14.07
CA SER A 248 11.24 -1.74 -12.73
C SER A 248 12.75 -1.89 -12.57
N LEU A 249 13.36 -2.95 -13.15
CA LEU A 249 14.81 -3.13 -13.15
C LEU A 249 15.53 -2.10 -14.02
N ARG A 250 14.97 -1.74 -15.19
CA ARG A 250 15.50 -0.68 -16.07
C ARG A 250 15.64 0.64 -15.31
N PHE A 251 14.61 1.00 -14.55
CA PHE A 251 14.54 2.26 -13.83
C PHE A 251 15.10 2.21 -12.39
N TRP A 252 15.68 1.07 -11.95
CA TRP A 252 16.08 0.84 -10.55
C TRP A 252 17.05 1.90 -10.02
N HIS A 253 17.85 2.49 -10.91
CA HIS A 253 18.81 3.53 -10.58
C HIS A 253 18.18 4.85 -10.09
N TYR A 254 16.86 5.01 -10.19
CA TYR A 254 16.13 6.17 -9.65
C TYR A 254 15.70 6.03 -8.19
N ILE A 255 15.83 4.86 -7.57
CA ILE A 255 15.35 4.59 -6.21
C ILE A 255 16.05 5.45 -5.17
N LEU A 256 15.26 5.95 -4.23
CA LEU A 256 15.67 6.60 -2.99
C LEU A 256 15.29 5.73 -1.78
N ASP A 257 15.77 6.12 -0.60
CA ASP A 257 15.36 5.48 0.65
C ASP A 257 13.84 5.52 0.86
N SER A 258 13.29 4.43 1.38
CA SER A 258 11.86 4.22 1.68
C SER A 258 11.59 3.98 3.17
N GLY A 259 12.63 3.96 4.01
CA GLY A 259 12.57 3.67 5.44
C GLY A 259 12.07 4.82 6.31
N PHE A 260 10.93 5.42 5.94
CA PHE A 260 10.28 6.52 6.70
C PHE A 260 9.16 6.04 7.63
N TYR A 261 8.48 4.96 7.26
CA TYR A 261 7.31 4.44 7.97
C TYR A 261 7.54 3.03 8.47
N LEU A 262 6.73 2.63 9.45
CA LEU A 262 6.68 1.28 9.99
C LEU A 262 8.07 0.76 10.40
N ASP A 263 8.91 1.66 10.91
CA ASP A 263 10.30 1.38 11.29
C ASP A 263 10.41 1.05 12.78
N ALA A 264 9.86 -0.10 13.18
CA ALA A 264 9.79 -0.48 14.59
C ALA A 264 11.09 -1.05 15.16
N THR A 265 11.27 -0.77 16.44
CA THR A 265 12.29 -1.31 17.34
C THR A 265 11.66 -2.17 18.45
N PRO A 266 12.43 -2.91 19.27
CA PRO A 266 11.85 -3.93 20.16
C PRO A 266 10.92 -3.42 21.26
N ASP A 267 10.99 -2.15 21.62
CA ASP A 267 10.04 -1.48 22.51
C ASP A 267 8.61 -1.48 21.94
N TYR A 268 8.45 -1.50 20.61
CA TYR A 268 7.13 -1.63 19.98
C TYR A 268 6.46 -2.97 20.28
N LEU A 269 7.20 -4.05 20.57
CA LEU A 269 6.59 -5.31 21.00
C LEU A 269 5.87 -5.16 22.33
N VAL A 270 6.50 -4.43 23.26
CA VAL A 270 5.93 -4.14 24.59
C VAL A 270 4.75 -3.18 24.45
N ALA A 271 4.89 -2.14 23.64
CA ALA A 271 3.81 -1.20 23.35
C ALA A 271 2.60 -1.91 22.73
N ASP A 272 2.82 -2.75 21.72
CA ASP A 272 1.79 -3.56 21.09
C ASP A 272 1.08 -4.46 22.10
N TYR A 273 1.83 -5.15 22.98
CA TYR A 273 1.25 -6.02 24.01
C TYR A 273 0.35 -5.25 24.98
N LEU A 274 0.72 -4.02 25.31
CA LEU A 274 -0.05 -3.13 26.20
C LEU A 274 -1.14 -2.35 25.46
N GLY A 275 -1.21 -2.43 24.12
CA GLY A 275 -2.12 -1.64 23.29
C GLY A 275 -1.80 -0.14 23.30
N LEU A 276 -0.52 0.22 23.37
CA LEU A 276 -0.02 1.59 23.40
C LEU A 276 0.47 2.02 22.01
N THR A 277 0.23 3.28 21.67
CA THR A 277 0.73 3.91 20.43
C THR A 277 1.93 4.77 20.80
N LEU A 278 3.13 4.41 20.33
CA LEU A 278 4.36 5.18 20.57
C LEU A 278 4.48 6.30 19.54
N GLU A 279 4.61 5.93 18.27
CA GLU A 279 4.76 6.85 17.15
C GLU A 279 3.83 6.45 15.99
N PRO A 280 2.87 7.30 15.58
CA PRO A 280 1.95 6.94 14.51
C PRO A 280 2.60 6.70 13.15
N ALA A 281 3.77 7.29 12.88
CA ALA A 281 4.53 6.99 11.66
C ALA A 281 5.00 5.53 11.62
N VAL A 282 5.15 4.88 12.79
CA VAL A 282 5.59 3.49 12.90
C VAL A 282 4.41 2.53 13.06
N THR A 283 3.42 2.85 13.88
CA THR A 283 2.29 1.93 14.15
C THR A 283 1.04 2.22 13.33
N GLY A 284 1.03 3.33 12.61
CA GLY A 284 -0.13 3.87 11.91
C GLY A 284 -0.98 4.81 12.76
N VAL A 285 -1.99 5.39 12.11
CA VAL A 285 -2.85 6.43 12.69
C VAL A 285 -4.05 5.89 13.49
N VAL A 286 -4.31 4.59 13.40
CA VAL A 286 -5.34 3.87 14.16
C VAL A 286 -4.81 3.56 15.56
N ALA A 287 -5.62 3.71 16.61
CA ALA A 287 -5.18 3.37 17.96
C ALA A 287 -4.86 1.87 18.05
N MET A 288 -3.82 1.51 18.80
CA MET A 288 -3.38 0.11 18.89
C MET A 288 -4.44 -0.79 19.58
N ARG A 289 -4.98 -1.71 18.78
CA ARG A 289 -5.92 -2.78 19.11
C ARG A 289 -5.32 -4.09 18.64
N THR A 290 -4.67 -4.80 19.55
CA THR A 290 -3.82 -5.96 19.24
C THR A 290 -4.30 -7.22 19.97
N GLY A 291 -5.46 -7.19 20.64
CA GLY A 291 -5.97 -8.30 21.43
C GLY A 291 -6.12 -9.59 20.62
N PHE A 292 -6.69 -9.51 19.41
CA PHE A 292 -6.80 -10.67 18.51
C PHE A 292 -5.44 -11.15 17.99
N ARG A 293 -4.50 -10.23 17.74
CA ARG A 293 -3.10 -10.54 17.38
C ARG A 293 -2.42 -11.35 18.47
N PHE A 294 -2.50 -10.90 19.73
CA PHE A 294 -1.88 -11.61 20.85
C PHE A 294 -2.63 -12.88 21.25
N LEU A 295 -3.94 -12.98 21.00
CA LEU A 295 -4.67 -14.25 21.08
C LEU A 295 -4.10 -15.27 20.10
N ALA A 296 -3.86 -14.87 18.83
CA ALA A 296 -3.25 -15.73 17.83
C ALA A 296 -1.79 -16.07 18.17
N LEU A 297 -0.95 -15.09 18.51
CA LEU A 297 0.45 -15.32 18.86
C LEU A 297 0.61 -16.16 20.14
N GLY A 298 -0.19 -15.90 21.18
CA GLY A 298 -0.17 -16.67 22.42
C GLY A 298 -0.63 -18.12 22.21
N GLY A 299 -1.72 -18.32 21.47
CA GLY A 299 -2.19 -19.64 21.07
C GLY A 299 -1.15 -20.39 20.23
N ALA A 300 -0.47 -19.70 19.32
CA ALA A 300 0.61 -20.25 18.52
C ALA A 300 1.82 -20.67 19.36
N ALA A 301 2.23 -19.86 20.34
CA ALA A 301 3.35 -20.19 21.23
C ALA A 301 3.07 -21.48 22.01
N LEU A 302 1.86 -21.62 22.57
CA LEU A 302 1.43 -22.83 23.29
C LEU A 302 1.34 -24.05 22.36
N ALA A 303 0.79 -23.87 21.16
CA ALA A 303 0.76 -24.92 20.14
C ALA A 303 2.16 -25.39 19.73
N LEU A 304 3.08 -24.46 19.46
CA LEU A 304 4.46 -24.77 19.10
C LEU A 304 5.20 -25.49 20.21
N TRP A 305 4.97 -25.10 21.47
CA TRP A 305 5.51 -25.82 22.62
C TRP A 305 5.00 -27.28 22.66
N LEU A 306 3.70 -27.49 22.46
CA LEU A 306 3.12 -28.84 22.40
C LEU A 306 3.64 -29.63 21.20
N TRP A 307 3.66 -29.04 20.01
CA TRP A 307 4.20 -29.65 18.80
C TRP A 307 5.66 -30.06 18.97
N ARG A 308 6.49 -29.24 19.63
CA ARG A 308 7.86 -29.61 19.96
C ARG A 308 7.92 -30.83 20.87
N ARG A 309 7.08 -30.88 21.91
CA ARG A 309 7.02 -32.04 22.84
C ARG A 309 6.52 -33.31 22.15
N GLU A 310 5.55 -33.17 21.25
CA GLU A 310 4.95 -34.26 20.48
C GLU A 310 5.79 -34.65 19.25
N ARG A 311 6.92 -33.96 19.00
CA ARG A 311 7.77 -34.13 17.81
C ARG A 311 7.00 -33.98 16.51
N ASP A 312 6.03 -33.07 16.50
CA ASP A 312 5.22 -32.76 15.34
C ASP A 312 6.08 -32.07 14.28
N GLU A 313 6.04 -32.62 13.06
CA GLU A 313 6.79 -32.12 11.91
C GLU A 313 6.46 -30.68 11.51
N ARG A 314 5.30 -30.15 11.92
CA ARG A 314 4.86 -28.79 11.64
C ARG A 314 5.59 -27.75 12.48
N PHE A 315 6.17 -28.16 13.62
CA PHE A 315 6.86 -27.26 14.55
C PHE A 315 7.91 -26.40 13.87
N ALA A 316 8.92 -27.04 13.27
CA ALA A 316 10.12 -26.36 12.82
C ALA A 316 9.88 -25.30 11.73
N PRO A 317 9.15 -25.58 10.61
CA PRO A 317 8.92 -24.56 9.59
C PRO A 317 8.04 -23.40 10.07
N VAL A 318 7.05 -23.66 10.94
CA VAL A 318 6.19 -22.62 11.49
C VAL A 318 6.94 -21.76 12.51
N ALA A 319 7.74 -22.38 13.38
CA ALA A 319 8.58 -21.66 14.33
C ALA A 319 9.65 -20.81 13.63
N ALA A 320 10.30 -21.33 12.58
CA ALA A 320 11.28 -20.59 11.79
C ALA A 320 10.63 -19.40 11.06
N GLY A 321 9.47 -19.61 10.43
CA GLY A 321 8.71 -18.55 9.77
C GLY A 321 8.26 -17.46 10.75
N LEU A 322 7.63 -17.83 11.87
CA LEU A 322 7.21 -16.86 12.90
C LEU A 322 8.40 -16.12 13.50
N GLY A 323 9.48 -16.82 13.83
CA GLY A 323 10.70 -16.22 14.37
C GLY A 323 11.31 -15.20 13.42
N ALA A 324 11.42 -15.53 12.13
CA ALA A 324 11.95 -14.61 11.13
C ALA A 324 11.04 -13.38 10.93
N LEU A 325 9.73 -13.57 10.83
CA LEU A 325 8.79 -12.46 10.63
C LEU A 325 8.75 -11.53 11.84
N LEU A 326 8.72 -12.06 13.07
CA LEU A 326 8.76 -11.26 14.30
C LEU A 326 10.11 -10.57 14.48
N PHE A 327 11.21 -11.20 14.09
CA PHE A 327 12.53 -10.58 14.10
C PHE A 327 12.57 -9.40 13.13
N VAL A 328 12.13 -9.58 11.87
CA VAL A 328 12.05 -8.47 10.92
C VAL A 328 11.14 -7.39 11.49
N ALA A 329 9.96 -7.76 12.00
CA ALA A 329 8.97 -6.81 12.50
C ALA A 329 9.44 -5.89 13.63
N TYR A 330 10.15 -6.43 14.62
CA TYR A 330 10.50 -5.70 15.84
C TYR A 330 11.98 -5.38 15.97
N ALA A 331 12.86 -6.04 15.21
CA ALA A 331 14.30 -5.76 15.23
C ALA A 331 14.81 -5.25 13.87
N GLY A 332 14.00 -5.28 12.81
CA GLY A 332 14.39 -4.82 11.48
C GLY A 332 14.81 -3.35 11.45
N GLY A 333 14.25 -2.51 12.33
CA GLY A 333 14.63 -1.10 12.45
C GLY A 333 16.10 -0.87 12.82
N TRP A 334 16.75 -1.86 13.42
CA TRP A 334 18.19 -1.80 13.75
C TRP A 334 19.10 -2.14 12.57
N PHE A 335 18.57 -2.65 11.46
CA PHE A 335 19.37 -3.10 10.31
C PHE A 335 19.02 -2.28 9.07
N GLY A 336 19.96 -1.47 8.59
CA GLY A 336 19.77 -0.56 7.44
C GLY A 336 19.04 -1.18 6.24
N PRO A 337 19.43 -2.38 5.75
CA PRO A 337 18.73 -3.02 4.64
C PRO A 337 17.27 -3.40 4.94
N LEU A 338 16.95 -3.75 6.19
CA LEU A 338 15.59 -4.12 6.61
C LEU A 338 14.70 -2.90 6.85
N ARG A 339 15.26 -1.74 7.21
CA ARG A 339 14.49 -0.48 7.31
C ARG A 339 13.79 -0.14 6.00
N GLN A 340 14.43 -0.43 4.86
CA GLN A 340 13.88 -0.17 3.52
C GLN A 340 12.62 -1.01 3.23
N VAL A 341 12.47 -2.15 3.91
CA VAL A 341 11.26 -2.98 3.81
C VAL A 341 10.18 -2.60 4.82
N GLN A 342 10.31 -1.47 5.54
CA GLN A 342 9.38 -0.95 6.54
C GLN A 342 8.93 -2.06 7.53
N PRO A 343 9.85 -2.49 8.41
CA PRO A 343 9.80 -3.78 9.08
C PRO A 343 8.51 -4.10 9.83
N TYR A 344 7.89 -3.13 10.51
CA TYR A 344 6.70 -3.35 11.33
C TYR A 344 5.51 -3.90 10.53
N ARG A 345 5.46 -3.69 9.21
CA ARG A 345 4.43 -4.32 8.35
C ARG A 345 4.41 -5.84 8.46
N PHE A 346 5.54 -6.47 8.79
CA PHE A 346 5.69 -7.92 8.94
C PHE A 346 5.01 -8.50 10.19
N VAL A 347 4.50 -7.67 11.11
CA VAL A 347 3.63 -8.14 12.19
C VAL A 347 2.35 -8.77 11.63
N LEU A 348 1.79 -8.20 10.55
CA LEU A 348 0.57 -8.68 9.92
C LEU A 348 0.70 -10.14 9.39
N PRO A 349 1.67 -10.48 8.53
CA PRO A 349 1.88 -11.86 8.12
C PRO A 349 2.30 -12.77 9.27
N ALA A 350 3.02 -12.28 10.30
CA ALA A 350 3.34 -13.08 11.49
C ALA A 350 2.06 -13.48 12.25
N MET A 351 1.16 -12.53 12.49
CA MET A 351 -0.15 -12.79 13.08
C MET A 351 -0.93 -13.83 12.27
N TYR A 352 -0.97 -13.66 10.96
CA TYR A 352 -1.67 -14.58 10.07
C TYR A 352 -1.06 -15.99 10.08
N LEU A 353 0.26 -16.14 10.08
CA LEU A 353 0.89 -17.46 10.25
C LEU A 353 0.55 -18.09 11.60
N ALA A 354 0.47 -17.29 12.67
CA ALA A 354 0.14 -17.73 14.02
C ALA A 354 -1.29 -18.29 14.15
N VAL A 355 -2.22 -17.87 13.28
CA VAL A 355 -3.61 -18.38 13.27
C VAL A 355 -3.65 -19.91 13.13
N ILE A 356 -2.78 -20.51 12.29
CA ILE A 356 -2.78 -21.96 12.04
C ILE A 356 -2.49 -22.78 13.31
N PRO A 357 -1.34 -22.60 14.00
CA PRO A 357 -1.06 -23.30 15.25
C PRO A 357 -2.03 -22.90 16.37
N ALA A 358 -2.44 -21.63 16.47
CA ALA A 358 -3.40 -21.18 17.47
C ALA A 358 -4.75 -21.89 17.33
N ALA A 359 -5.27 -22.04 16.12
CA ALA A 359 -6.52 -22.73 15.86
C ALA A 359 -6.47 -24.22 16.24
N TRP A 360 -5.33 -24.88 16.01
CA TRP A 360 -5.10 -26.24 16.48
C TRP A 360 -5.14 -26.33 18.01
N PHE A 361 -4.48 -25.40 18.70
CA PHE A 361 -4.46 -25.37 20.17
C PHE A 361 -5.85 -25.13 20.76
N LEU A 362 -6.58 -24.14 20.22
CA LEU A 362 -7.93 -23.83 20.66
C LEU A 362 -8.90 -25.00 20.45
N GLU A 363 -8.85 -25.67 19.29
CA GLU A 363 -9.71 -26.83 19.05
C GLU A 363 -9.36 -28.01 19.95
N ARG A 364 -8.07 -28.26 20.15
CA ARG A 364 -7.61 -29.28 21.09
C ARG A 364 -8.07 -28.99 22.52
N GLY A 365 -7.99 -27.74 22.96
CA GLY A 365 -8.48 -27.29 24.27
C GLY A 365 -9.97 -27.51 24.43
N VAL A 366 -10.79 -27.10 23.46
CA VAL A 366 -12.25 -27.30 23.48
C VAL A 366 -12.59 -28.79 23.51
N ARG A 367 -11.87 -29.62 22.74
CA ARG A 367 -12.07 -31.07 22.74
C ARG A 367 -11.72 -31.69 24.10
N ALA A 368 -10.57 -31.31 24.66
CA ALA A 368 -10.15 -31.76 25.98
C ALA A 368 -11.17 -31.38 27.06
N LEU A 369 -11.74 -30.17 27.02
CA LEU A 369 -12.78 -29.75 27.95
C LEU A 369 -14.07 -30.57 27.82
N ARG A 370 -14.41 -31.06 26.62
CA ARG A 370 -15.59 -31.91 26.40
C ARG A 370 -15.35 -33.35 26.84
N GLU A 371 -14.16 -33.88 26.59
CA GLU A 371 -13.82 -35.29 26.82
C GLU A 371 -13.44 -35.57 28.27
N LEU A 372 -12.72 -34.65 28.93
CA LEU A 372 -12.10 -34.91 30.24
C LEU A 372 -12.98 -34.58 31.46
N ARG A 373 -14.16 -33.99 31.27
CA ARG A 373 -15.04 -33.48 32.36
C ARG A 373 -14.22 -32.68 33.40
N PRO A 374 -13.82 -31.44 33.06
CA PRO A 374 -12.81 -30.69 33.80
C PRO A 374 -13.18 -30.53 35.27
N THR A 375 -12.17 -30.53 36.14
CA THR A 375 -12.35 -30.21 37.56
C THR A 375 -12.88 -28.77 37.71
N PRO A 376 -13.55 -28.43 38.83
CA PRO A 376 -13.97 -27.06 39.11
C PRO A 376 -12.83 -26.04 39.02
N VAL A 377 -11.61 -26.44 39.39
CA VAL A 377 -10.39 -25.60 39.28
C VAL A 377 -10.06 -25.31 37.81
N ALA A 378 -10.13 -26.30 36.93
CA ALA A 378 -9.90 -26.09 35.51
C ALA A 378 -10.94 -25.15 34.90
N TRP A 379 -12.22 -25.27 35.29
CA TRP A 379 -13.26 -24.32 34.90
C TRP A 379 -13.03 -22.92 35.47
N ALA A 380 -12.57 -22.80 36.72
CA ALA A 380 -12.23 -21.52 37.33
C ALA A 380 -11.07 -20.83 36.58
N LEU A 381 -10.04 -21.58 36.16
CA LEU A 381 -8.92 -21.05 35.38
C LEU A 381 -9.35 -20.62 33.97
N VAL A 382 -10.17 -21.43 33.28
CA VAL A 382 -10.75 -21.04 31.97
C VAL A 382 -11.65 -19.81 32.13
N GLY A 383 -12.49 -19.78 33.17
CA GLY A 383 -13.35 -18.64 33.49
C GLY A 383 -12.56 -17.37 33.78
N LEU A 384 -11.48 -17.46 34.57
CA LEU A 384 -10.59 -16.34 34.85
C LEU A 384 -9.88 -15.86 33.59
N GLY A 385 -9.36 -16.78 32.77
CA GLY A 385 -8.74 -16.44 31.49
C GLY A 385 -9.70 -15.73 30.55
N LEU A 386 -10.95 -16.20 30.44
CA LEU A 386 -11.99 -15.55 29.66
C LEU A 386 -12.41 -14.20 30.27
N PHE A 387 -12.49 -14.10 31.60
CA PHE A 387 -12.81 -12.86 32.30
C PHE A 387 -11.77 -11.77 32.03
N VAL A 388 -10.49 -12.14 31.89
CA VAL A 388 -9.43 -11.20 31.51
C VAL A 388 -9.44 -10.92 30.01
N ALA A 389 -9.47 -11.96 29.17
CA ALA A 389 -9.33 -11.78 27.72
C ALA A 389 -10.56 -11.17 27.04
N ALA A 390 -11.78 -11.55 27.46
CA ALA A 390 -13.00 -11.14 26.78
C ALA A 390 -13.24 -9.62 26.82
N PRO A 391 -13.07 -8.91 27.95
CA PRO A 391 -13.18 -7.45 27.96
C PRO A 391 -12.20 -6.76 27.00
N HIS A 392 -10.96 -7.26 26.90
CA HIS A 392 -9.97 -6.72 25.96
C HIS A 392 -10.38 -6.94 24.50
N LEU A 393 -10.80 -8.16 24.14
CA LEU A 393 -11.24 -8.48 22.77
C LEU A 393 -12.54 -7.74 22.40
N VAL A 394 -13.49 -7.62 23.34
CA VAL A 394 -14.73 -6.86 23.14
C VAL A 394 -14.43 -5.37 22.96
N ARG A 395 -13.53 -4.80 23.76
CA ARG A 395 -13.08 -3.41 23.59
C ARG A 395 -12.48 -3.18 22.21
N ASP A 396 -11.64 -4.11 21.74
CA ASP A 396 -11.01 -4.00 20.42
C ASP A 396 -12.05 -4.12 19.30
N ALA A 397 -13.04 -5.02 19.42
CA ALA A 397 -14.13 -5.12 18.44
C ALA A 397 -15.05 -3.88 18.43
N LEU A 398 -15.44 -3.38 19.62
CA LEU A 398 -16.29 -2.20 19.76
C LEU A 398 -15.60 -0.92 19.26
N TYR A 399 -14.26 -0.87 19.29
CA TYR A 399 -13.51 0.25 18.74
C TYR A 399 -13.73 0.41 17.22
N PHE A 400 -13.85 -0.69 16.48
CA PHE A 400 -14.13 -0.67 15.04
C PHE A 400 -15.62 -0.74 14.70
N LEU A 401 -16.48 -1.02 15.68
CA LEU A 401 -17.93 -1.06 15.53
C LEU A 401 -18.59 0.03 16.38
N PRO A 402 -18.33 1.33 16.10
CA PRO A 402 -18.80 2.42 16.94
C PRO A 402 -20.32 2.48 17.05
N ASP A 403 -21.05 2.06 16.00
CA ASP A 403 -22.52 2.01 15.99
C ASP A 403 -23.09 1.02 17.03
N ALA A 404 -22.29 0.08 17.53
CA ALA A 404 -22.68 -0.84 18.60
C ALA A 404 -22.54 -0.23 20.00
N ILE A 405 -21.88 0.93 20.14
CA ILE A 405 -21.75 1.66 21.39
C ILE A 405 -22.84 2.75 21.44
N PRO A 406 -23.59 2.90 22.53
CA PRO A 406 -24.50 4.03 22.70
C PRO A 406 -23.76 5.36 22.52
N ARG A 407 -24.27 6.25 21.66
CA ARG A 407 -23.66 7.56 21.39
C ARG A 407 -23.45 8.32 22.71
N GLN A 408 -22.20 8.64 23.04
CA GLN A 408 -21.91 9.52 24.18
C GLN A 408 -22.30 10.96 23.78
N THR A 409 -23.29 11.53 24.46
CA THR A 409 -23.76 12.91 24.25
C THR A 409 -22.95 13.95 25.03
N ARG A 410 -21.89 13.55 25.74
CA ARG A 410 -21.06 14.48 26.51
C ARG A 410 -19.97 15.06 25.60
N PRO A 411 -19.96 16.38 25.34
CA PRO A 411 -18.87 17.01 24.60
C PRO A 411 -17.57 16.81 25.38
N LEU A 412 -16.60 16.14 24.77
CA LEU A 412 -15.25 16.08 25.29
C LEU A 412 -14.55 17.43 24.99
N PRO A 413 -13.67 17.92 25.88
CA PRO A 413 -12.89 19.12 25.60
C PRO A 413 -12.05 18.92 24.33
N ALA A 414 -12.03 19.94 23.48
CA ALA A 414 -11.24 19.93 22.25
C ALA A 414 -9.76 19.70 22.58
N PRO A 415 -9.04 18.85 21.82
CA PRO A 415 -7.59 18.76 21.96
C PRO A 415 -6.95 20.12 21.63
N PRO A 416 -5.84 20.49 22.28
CA PRO A 416 -5.09 21.67 21.89
C PRO A 416 -4.64 21.54 20.42
N PRO A 417 -4.59 22.64 19.65
CA PRO A 417 -4.11 22.60 18.28
C PRO A 417 -2.65 22.12 18.28
N ASP A 418 -2.39 21.02 17.59
CA ASP A 418 -1.01 20.57 17.38
C ASP A 418 -0.31 21.52 16.41
N VAL A 419 0.79 22.12 16.90
CA VAL A 419 1.59 23.13 16.22
C VAL A 419 2.49 22.49 15.14
N ASN A 420 2.58 21.15 15.09
CA ASN A 420 3.51 20.44 14.21
C ASN A 420 2.87 19.78 12.97
N GLY A 421 1.59 20.00 12.68
CA GLY A 421 0.96 19.52 11.44
C GLY A 421 0.88 17.98 11.30
N GLY A 422 1.24 17.23 12.33
CA GLY A 422 1.01 15.80 12.39
C GLY A 422 -0.47 15.54 12.65
N ILE A 423 -1.17 14.90 11.72
CA ILE A 423 -2.56 14.48 11.97
C ILE A 423 -2.51 13.21 12.84
N TYR A 424 -2.37 13.38 14.16
CA TYR A 424 -2.40 12.30 15.14
C TYR A 424 -3.84 11.79 15.34
N PHE A 425 -4.40 10.99 14.42
CA PHE A 425 -5.79 10.49 14.54
C PHE A 425 -6.04 9.66 15.82
N GLY A 426 -5.02 9.02 16.38
CA GLY A 426 -5.10 8.27 17.65
C GLY A 426 -5.09 9.11 18.93
N ALA A 427 -4.71 10.39 18.86
CA ALA A 427 -4.69 11.32 20.00
C ALA A 427 -5.79 12.38 19.93
N ILE A 428 -6.44 12.55 18.77
CA ILE A 428 -7.59 13.44 18.60
C ILE A 428 -8.78 12.83 19.34
N ARG A 429 -9.18 13.45 20.45
CA ARG A 429 -10.46 13.17 21.11
C ARG A 429 -11.57 13.69 20.21
N TRP A 430 -12.06 12.84 19.31
CA TRP A 430 -13.21 13.16 18.48
C TRP A 430 -14.47 13.24 19.36
N PRO A 431 -15.35 14.24 19.15
CA PRO A 431 -16.64 14.33 19.85
C PRO A 431 -17.59 13.19 19.46
N GLU A 432 -17.34 12.50 18.34
CA GLU A 432 -18.00 11.26 17.93
C GLU A 432 -16.97 10.14 17.74
N PRO A 433 -17.33 8.86 17.96
CA PRO A 433 -16.45 7.75 17.63
C PRO A 433 -16.02 7.81 16.16
N PHE A 434 -14.73 7.62 15.89
CA PHE A 434 -14.19 7.66 14.54
C PHE A 434 -14.79 6.51 13.70
N ASP A 435 -15.29 6.83 12.51
CA ASP A 435 -15.95 5.87 11.62
C ASP A 435 -14.92 5.26 10.67
N PHE A 436 -14.65 3.97 10.86
CA PHE A 436 -13.67 3.22 10.07
C PHE A 436 -14.25 2.58 8.81
N ARG A 437 -15.50 2.89 8.45
CA ARG A 437 -16.04 2.48 7.15
C ARG A 437 -15.42 3.31 6.03
N LEU A 438 -15.19 2.68 4.89
CA LEU A 438 -14.85 3.39 3.67
C LEU A 438 -15.98 4.35 3.33
N ARG A 439 -15.62 5.52 2.81
CA ARG A 439 -16.56 6.56 2.43
C ARG A 439 -16.51 6.80 0.93
N PRO A 440 -17.64 7.17 0.31
CA PRO A 440 -17.68 7.45 -1.11
C PRO A 440 -17.02 8.82 -1.34
N ASN A 441 -15.76 8.79 -1.76
CA ASN A 441 -14.89 9.89 -2.23
C ASN A 441 -13.91 10.52 -1.24
N ALA A 442 -12.89 11.11 -1.85
CA ALA A 442 -12.28 12.36 -1.41
C ALA A 442 -13.35 13.36 -0.92
N ALA A 443 -13.06 14.01 0.20
CA ALA A 443 -13.97 14.96 0.80
C ALA A 443 -14.38 16.08 -0.19
N GLU A 444 -15.55 16.68 0.04
CA GLU A 444 -16.11 17.73 -0.83
C GLU A 444 -15.13 18.88 -1.11
N ASP A 445 -14.21 19.12 -0.18
CA ASP A 445 -13.08 20.05 -0.33
C ASP A 445 -12.20 19.70 -1.53
N PHE A 446 -11.82 18.43 -1.73
CA PHE A 446 -10.92 18.03 -2.82
C PHE A 446 -11.56 18.21 -4.19
N ARG A 447 -12.84 17.85 -4.32
CA ARG A 447 -13.59 18.06 -5.56
C ARG A 447 -13.69 19.53 -5.92
N THR A 448 -14.06 20.35 -4.95
CA THR A 448 -14.21 21.79 -5.18
C THR A 448 -12.87 22.42 -5.59
N VAL A 449 -11.76 21.95 -5.02
CA VAL A 449 -10.42 22.35 -5.46
C VAL A 449 -10.11 21.84 -6.86
N ALA A 450 -10.43 20.58 -7.19
CA ALA A 450 -10.20 20.01 -8.53
C ALA A 450 -11.00 20.74 -9.62
N ASP A 451 -12.25 21.11 -9.34
CA ASP A 451 -13.09 21.91 -10.24
C ASP A 451 -12.48 23.29 -10.47
N PHE A 452 -12.01 23.95 -9.39
CA PHE A 452 -11.29 25.22 -9.48
C PHE A 452 -10.01 25.10 -10.32
N VAL A 453 -9.17 24.11 -10.04
CA VAL A 453 -7.93 23.84 -10.77
C VAL A 453 -8.23 23.63 -12.26
N SER A 454 -9.23 22.81 -12.59
CA SER A 454 -9.61 22.55 -13.98
C SER A 454 -10.13 23.80 -14.71
N SER A 455 -10.71 24.75 -13.98
CA SER A 455 -11.19 26.02 -14.57
C SER A 455 -10.09 27.06 -14.78
N GLU A 456 -9.02 27.01 -14.00
CA GLU A 456 -7.93 28.00 -14.02
C GLU A 456 -6.66 27.49 -14.72
N ASP A 457 -6.50 26.18 -14.90
CA ASP A 457 -5.32 25.61 -15.54
C ASP A 457 -5.34 25.86 -17.06
N ASP A 458 -4.37 26.65 -17.53
CA ASP A 458 -4.15 26.93 -18.95
C ASP A 458 -3.15 25.97 -19.60
N GLY A 459 -2.66 24.97 -18.84
CA GLY A 459 -1.62 24.03 -19.24
C GLY A 459 -0.24 24.65 -19.49
N GLN A 460 -0.04 25.96 -19.24
CA GLN A 460 1.22 26.68 -19.48
C GLN A 460 2.08 26.84 -18.22
N GLY A 461 1.69 26.22 -17.11
CA GLY A 461 2.45 26.18 -15.87
C GLY A 461 2.12 24.98 -15.00
N ARG A 462 2.64 24.99 -13.78
CA ARG A 462 2.44 23.92 -12.81
C ARG A 462 1.79 24.38 -11.52
N TRP A 463 1.13 23.43 -10.88
CA TRP A 463 0.55 23.54 -9.55
C TRP A 463 1.49 22.89 -8.54
N LEU A 464 2.01 23.69 -7.61
CA LEU A 464 2.69 23.20 -6.44
C LEU A 464 1.65 22.96 -5.33
N VAL A 465 1.58 21.74 -4.81
CA VAL A 465 0.57 21.35 -3.80
C VAL A 465 1.27 20.88 -2.54
N GLU A 466 0.93 21.46 -1.40
CA GLU A 466 1.58 21.09 -0.13
C GLU A 466 1.14 19.72 0.38
N TRP A 467 -0.16 19.48 0.39
CA TRP A 467 -0.71 18.32 1.07
C TRP A 467 -0.82 17.11 0.15
N TRP A 468 -0.45 15.95 0.69
CA TRP A 468 -0.19 14.76 -0.11
C TRP A 468 -1.42 14.16 -0.78
N MET A 469 -2.48 13.93 -0.01
CA MET A 469 -3.73 13.39 -0.56
C MET A 469 -4.34 14.29 -1.65
N LEU A 470 -4.24 15.62 -1.48
CA LEU A 470 -4.77 16.56 -2.48
C LEU A 470 -3.93 16.56 -3.76
N GLY A 471 -2.60 16.50 -3.65
CA GLY A 471 -1.72 16.42 -4.84
C GLY A 471 -1.98 15.17 -5.66
N GLU A 472 -2.13 14.01 -5.00
CA GLU A 472 -2.50 12.75 -5.64
C GLU A 472 -3.89 12.82 -6.29
N HIS A 473 -4.87 13.38 -5.58
CA HIS A 473 -6.22 13.58 -6.09
C HIS A 473 -6.24 14.41 -7.37
N LEU A 474 -5.55 15.56 -7.36
CA LEU A 474 -5.48 16.45 -8.52
C LEU A 474 -4.77 15.78 -9.71
N ALA A 475 -3.76 14.93 -9.45
CA ALA A 475 -2.99 14.28 -10.50
C ALA A 475 -3.78 13.24 -11.32
N TRP A 476 -4.81 12.61 -10.74
CA TRP A 476 -5.69 11.72 -11.50
C TRP A 476 -6.99 12.39 -11.94
N ASN A 477 -7.48 13.39 -11.21
CA ASN A 477 -8.80 13.99 -11.43
C ASN A 477 -8.76 15.23 -12.35
N THR A 478 -7.57 15.72 -12.71
CA THR A 478 -7.39 16.89 -13.60
C THR A 478 -6.31 16.62 -14.65
N ASP A 479 -6.24 17.47 -15.68
CA ASP A 479 -5.13 17.50 -16.65
C ASP A 479 -3.97 18.42 -16.21
N ALA A 480 -4.05 19.00 -15.01
CA ALA A 480 -3.06 19.93 -14.50
C ALA A 480 -1.72 19.24 -14.21
N GLN A 481 -0.63 19.98 -14.41
CA GLN A 481 0.71 19.50 -14.07
C GLN A 481 1.02 19.74 -12.58
N ILE A 482 1.07 18.68 -11.78
CA ILE A 482 1.25 18.72 -10.34
C ILE A 482 2.71 18.42 -9.95
N LEU A 483 3.30 19.25 -9.09
CA LEU A 483 4.65 19.04 -8.54
C LEU A 483 4.67 18.59 -7.08
N GLY A 484 3.56 18.79 -6.38
CA GLY A 484 3.50 18.62 -4.93
C GLY A 484 2.51 17.56 -4.48
N GLY A 485 2.50 17.30 -3.19
CA GLY A 485 1.75 16.22 -2.56
C GLY A 485 2.38 14.83 -2.68
N PHE A 486 3.56 14.73 -3.29
CA PHE A 486 4.27 13.47 -3.50
C PHE A 486 5.41 13.29 -2.50
N LEU A 487 5.16 13.57 -1.22
CA LEU A 487 6.22 13.61 -0.20
C LEU A 487 6.93 12.27 -0.03
N GLU A 488 6.23 11.17 -0.31
CA GLU A 488 6.66 9.82 0.03
C GLU A 488 7.21 9.05 -1.17
N ILE A 489 7.09 9.60 -2.38
CA ILE A 489 7.63 8.98 -3.60
C ILE A 489 9.14 8.85 -3.45
N ASN A 490 9.63 7.61 -3.39
CA ASN A 490 11.03 7.29 -3.23
C ASN A 490 11.77 7.16 -4.57
N LEU A 491 11.52 8.11 -5.48
CA LEU A 491 12.22 8.22 -6.75
C LEU A 491 12.96 9.55 -6.83
N ALA A 492 14.09 9.61 -7.53
CA ALA A 492 14.87 10.84 -7.72
C ALA A 492 14.04 12.01 -8.28
N HIS A 493 13.00 11.72 -9.06
CA HIS A 493 12.03 12.69 -9.58
C HIS A 493 11.30 13.47 -8.46
N SER A 494 11.20 12.91 -7.27
CA SER A 494 10.66 13.60 -6.09
C SER A 494 11.49 14.82 -5.67
N ASP A 495 12.70 14.99 -6.22
CA ASP A 495 13.46 16.24 -6.11
C ASP A 495 12.65 17.43 -6.64
N ALA A 496 11.69 17.26 -7.55
CA ALA A 496 10.84 18.38 -8.00
C ALA A 496 9.86 18.88 -6.93
N ASN A 497 9.60 18.11 -5.87
CA ASN A 497 8.68 18.49 -4.80
C ASN A 497 9.36 19.38 -3.76
N LEU A 498 8.99 20.66 -3.71
CA LEU A 498 9.54 21.62 -2.75
C LEU A 498 9.47 21.13 -1.30
N PHE A 499 8.31 20.60 -0.91
CA PHE A 499 8.05 20.23 0.48
C PHE A 499 8.88 19.03 0.93
N ARG A 500 9.27 18.16 -0.01
CA ARG A 500 10.20 17.07 0.27
C ARG A 500 11.63 17.58 0.45
N ARG A 501 12.08 18.56 -0.36
CA ARG A 501 13.44 19.16 -0.24
C ARG A 501 13.71 19.78 1.13
N TYR A 502 12.66 20.38 1.71
CA TYR A 502 12.72 21.10 2.97
C TYR A 502 12.07 20.33 4.14
N ALA A 503 11.76 19.05 3.95
CA ALA A 503 11.22 18.21 5.03
C ALA A 503 12.20 18.16 6.22
N GLY A 504 11.74 18.58 7.39
CA GLY A 504 12.57 18.65 8.61
C GLY A 504 13.65 19.73 8.60
N ARG A 505 13.58 20.72 7.69
CA ARG A 505 14.52 21.84 7.59
C ARG A 505 13.78 23.18 7.72
N ASP A 506 14.53 24.26 7.86
CA ASP A 506 13.97 25.61 7.73
C ASP A 506 13.34 25.79 6.33
N PRO A 507 12.20 26.49 6.21
CA PRO A 507 11.62 26.84 4.91
C PRO A 507 12.61 27.57 3.99
N PRO A 508 12.43 27.50 2.65
CA PRO A 508 13.30 28.18 1.70
C PRO A 508 13.44 29.66 2.01
N THR A 509 14.64 30.20 1.79
CA THR A 509 14.84 31.66 1.74
C THR A 509 14.03 32.27 0.59
N GLU A 510 13.91 33.60 0.56
CA GLU A 510 13.19 34.28 -0.53
C GLU A 510 13.80 33.97 -1.90
N GLN A 511 15.13 34.04 -2.01
CA GLN A 511 15.83 33.77 -3.26
C GLN A 511 15.66 32.31 -3.68
N GLU A 512 15.83 31.36 -2.75
CA GLU A 512 15.63 29.93 -3.04
C GLU A 512 14.21 29.62 -3.51
N LEU A 513 13.20 30.25 -2.89
CA LEU A 513 11.81 30.10 -3.32
C LEU A 513 11.60 30.68 -4.73
N ARG A 514 12.12 31.89 -4.99
CA ARG A 514 12.05 32.54 -6.31
C ARG A 514 12.68 31.65 -7.39
N ASP A 515 13.89 31.17 -7.13
CA ASP A 515 14.65 30.29 -8.04
C ASP A 515 13.89 28.98 -8.28
N TYR A 516 13.30 28.39 -7.24
CA TYR A 516 12.50 27.17 -7.37
C TYR A 516 11.24 27.39 -8.23
N LEU A 517 10.48 28.46 -7.96
CA LEU A 517 9.25 28.77 -8.69
C LEU A 517 9.57 28.98 -10.19
N GLU A 518 10.68 29.65 -10.49
CA GLU A 518 11.16 29.82 -11.87
C GLU A 518 11.65 28.50 -12.49
N GLN A 519 12.48 27.74 -11.77
CA GLN A 519 13.10 26.50 -12.23
C GLN A 519 12.06 25.48 -12.67
N TYR A 520 10.94 25.35 -11.96
CA TYR A 520 9.89 24.39 -12.28
C TYR A 520 8.66 24.96 -12.97
N ASN A 521 8.68 26.26 -13.35
CA ASN A 521 7.54 26.94 -13.95
C ASN A 521 6.26 26.80 -13.12
N VAL A 522 6.38 27.09 -11.83
CA VAL A 522 5.24 27.09 -10.91
C VAL A 522 4.42 28.36 -11.15
N ARG A 523 3.12 28.17 -11.43
CA ARG A 523 2.17 29.27 -11.60
C ARG A 523 1.18 29.36 -10.46
N TRP A 524 0.89 28.23 -9.85
CA TRP A 524 -0.09 28.12 -8.79
C TRP A 524 0.48 27.34 -7.61
N LEU A 525 0.04 27.72 -6.42
CA LEU A 525 0.42 27.10 -5.16
C LEU A 525 -0.82 26.85 -4.32
N ILE A 526 -1.00 25.62 -3.83
CA ILE A 526 -2.08 25.26 -2.92
C ILE A 526 -1.49 24.82 -1.58
N LEU A 527 -1.89 25.52 -0.51
CA LEU A 527 -1.48 25.23 0.87
C LEU A 527 -2.69 24.78 1.68
N SER A 528 -2.61 23.60 2.30
CA SER A 528 -3.67 23.10 3.18
C SER A 528 -3.34 23.41 4.63
N ASN A 529 -2.08 23.24 5.02
CA ASN A 529 -1.56 23.63 6.34
C ASN A 529 -1.03 25.06 6.34
N PRO A 530 -1.18 25.84 7.44
CA PRO A 530 -0.62 27.18 7.52
C PRO A 530 0.90 27.15 7.45
N LEU A 531 1.48 27.92 6.53
CA LEU A 531 2.93 28.09 6.38
C LEU A 531 3.29 29.58 6.40
N PRO A 532 3.24 30.27 7.56
CA PRO A 532 3.31 31.74 7.62
C PRO A 532 4.56 32.34 6.96
N ARG A 533 5.73 31.69 7.07
CA ARG A 533 6.97 32.16 6.41
C ARG A 533 6.84 32.16 4.88
N LEU A 534 6.21 31.14 4.30
CA LEU A 534 5.95 31.05 2.86
C LEU A 534 4.81 32.00 2.46
N GLU A 535 3.70 31.98 3.21
CA GLU A 535 2.51 32.79 2.94
C GLU A 535 2.76 34.30 3.07
N SER A 536 3.73 34.72 3.88
CA SER A 536 4.13 36.13 4.01
C SER A 536 4.85 36.71 2.78
N ARG A 537 5.25 35.87 1.82
CA ARG A 537 5.95 36.28 0.57
C ARG A 537 4.97 36.88 -0.45
N THR A 538 4.31 37.96 -0.08
CA THR A 538 3.31 38.67 -0.90
C THR A 538 3.90 39.33 -2.14
N ASP A 539 5.22 39.49 -2.18
CA ASP A 539 6.02 39.91 -3.34
C ASP A 539 6.13 38.82 -4.42
N LEU A 540 6.02 37.54 -4.03
CA LEU A 540 6.04 36.38 -4.93
C LEU A 540 4.63 35.81 -5.19
N LEU A 541 3.80 35.79 -4.16
CA LEU A 541 2.53 35.07 -4.11
C LEU A 541 1.36 36.02 -3.93
N GLN A 542 0.32 35.84 -4.73
CA GLN A 542 -0.95 36.52 -4.60
C GLN A 542 -2.02 35.51 -4.18
N LEU A 543 -2.60 35.67 -2.98
CA LEU A 543 -3.76 34.87 -2.58
C LEU A 543 -4.93 35.19 -3.54
N VAL A 544 -5.46 34.16 -4.20
CA VAL A 544 -6.57 34.27 -5.16
C VAL A 544 -7.87 33.87 -4.49
N THR A 545 -7.88 32.74 -3.78
CA THR A 545 -9.07 32.23 -3.12
C THR A 545 -8.72 31.30 -1.96
N THR A 546 -9.71 31.02 -1.11
CA THR A 546 -9.66 29.99 -0.08
C THR A 546 -10.86 29.08 -0.27
N ILE A 547 -10.60 27.80 -0.53
CA ILE A 547 -11.60 26.76 -0.72
C ILE A 547 -11.54 25.83 0.49
N PHE A 548 -12.53 25.93 1.38
CA PHE A 548 -12.49 25.29 2.70
C PHE A 548 -11.20 25.67 3.47
N ARG A 549 -10.30 24.71 3.69
CA ARG A 549 -9.00 24.91 4.34
C ARG A 549 -7.85 25.19 3.36
N HIS A 550 -8.08 25.04 2.06
CA HIS A 550 -7.07 25.13 1.02
C HIS A 550 -6.94 26.58 0.54
N ARG A 551 -5.77 27.18 0.81
CA ARG A 551 -5.42 28.53 0.35
C ARG A 551 -4.72 28.42 -0.99
N VAL A 552 -5.26 29.09 -2.00
CA VAL A 552 -4.77 29.03 -3.39
C VAL A 552 -4.12 30.34 -3.77
N TYR A 553 -2.85 30.28 -4.12
CA TYR A 553 -2.02 31.43 -4.51
C TYR A 553 -1.63 31.33 -5.97
N ARG A 554 -1.54 32.49 -6.62
CA ARG A 554 -0.95 32.67 -7.94
C ARG A 554 0.45 33.27 -7.79
N VAL A 555 1.41 32.75 -8.56
CA VAL A 555 2.76 33.31 -8.64
C VAL A 555 2.72 34.55 -9.53
N ARG A 556 3.25 35.68 -9.03
CA ARG A 556 3.15 36.99 -9.72
C ARG A 556 3.96 37.07 -11.00
N ASN A 557 5.15 36.48 -11.01
CA ASN A 557 6.07 36.49 -12.14
C ASN A 557 6.26 35.05 -12.64
N PRO A 558 5.28 34.48 -13.35
CA PRO A 558 5.37 33.10 -13.83
C PRO A 558 6.46 32.98 -14.90
N SER A 559 7.13 31.84 -14.95
CA SER A 559 8.10 31.53 -15.99
C SER A 559 7.43 30.80 -17.17
N HIS A 560 8.25 30.20 -18.03
CA HIS A 560 7.81 29.45 -19.21
C HIS A 560 8.32 28.02 -19.13
N PHE A 561 7.86 27.09 -19.98
CA PHE A 561 8.47 25.76 -20.02
C PHE A 561 9.84 25.72 -20.71
N ILE A 562 10.15 26.69 -21.57
CA ILE A 562 11.46 26.81 -22.26
C ILE A 562 12.40 27.65 -21.40
N VAL A 563 13.56 27.11 -21.03
CA VAL A 563 14.58 27.80 -20.22
C VAL A 563 15.13 29.01 -20.98
N GLY A 564 15.36 30.12 -20.27
CA GLY A 564 15.77 31.40 -20.85
C GLY A 564 14.62 32.25 -21.44
N GLY A 565 13.41 31.69 -21.52
CA GLY A 565 12.29 32.34 -22.19
C GLY A 565 12.41 32.28 -23.72
N GLY A 566 11.31 32.53 -24.42
CA GLY A 566 11.26 32.47 -25.88
C GLY A 566 9.85 32.19 -26.40
N PRO A 567 9.59 32.39 -27.70
CA PRO A 567 8.34 31.97 -28.29
C PRO A 567 8.23 30.44 -28.19
N GLY A 568 7.01 29.94 -28.05
CA GLY A 568 6.75 28.51 -28.04
C GLY A 568 5.67 28.10 -27.05
N GLU A 569 4.67 27.38 -27.54
CA GLU A 569 3.67 26.72 -26.71
C GLU A 569 4.11 25.29 -26.43
N VAL A 570 4.05 24.87 -25.16
CA VAL A 570 4.34 23.48 -24.77
C VAL A 570 3.05 22.83 -24.28
N ARG A 571 2.74 21.66 -24.83
CA ARG A 571 1.61 20.83 -24.40
C ARG A 571 2.11 19.45 -24.02
N ALA A 572 1.88 19.08 -22.77
CA ALA A 572 2.23 17.77 -22.25
C ALA A 572 0.99 16.86 -22.22
N ARG A 573 1.22 15.57 -22.46
CA ARG A 573 0.27 14.47 -22.27
C ARG A 573 1.06 13.22 -21.86
N LEU A 574 0.37 12.17 -21.43
CA LEU A 574 1.03 10.90 -21.16
C LEU A 574 1.89 10.49 -22.37
N ASN A 575 3.14 10.09 -22.11
CA ASN A 575 4.13 9.70 -23.12
C ASN A 575 4.52 10.75 -24.16
N ARG A 576 4.08 12.02 -24.06
CA ARG A 576 4.28 13.00 -25.13
C ARG A 576 4.41 14.43 -24.63
N ILE A 577 5.38 15.17 -25.17
CA ILE A 577 5.48 16.63 -25.04
C ILE A 577 5.54 17.21 -26.45
N ALA A 578 4.54 17.99 -26.83
CA ALA A 578 4.52 18.73 -28.09
C ALA A 578 4.95 20.17 -27.85
N VAL A 579 5.86 20.66 -28.68
CA VAL A 579 6.32 22.06 -28.67
C VAL A 579 5.99 22.67 -30.02
N ARG A 580 5.38 23.86 -30.02
CA ARG A 580 4.96 24.56 -31.24
C ARG A 580 5.39 26.02 -31.23
N GLY A 581 5.84 26.53 -32.38
CA GLY A 581 6.22 27.92 -32.56
C GLY A 581 7.45 28.32 -31.75
N SER A 582 8.36 27.38 -31.48
CA SER A 582 9.61 27.68 -30.78
C SER A 582 10.62 28.37 -31.70
N ALA A 583 11.64 29.00 -31.12
CA ALA A 583 12.75 29.56 -31.89
C ALA A 583 13.60 28.50 -32.62
N GLY A 584 13.40 27.21 -32.32
CA GLY A 584 14.22 26.11 -32.80
C GLY A 584 15.64 26.12 -32.22
N GLY A 585 16.53 25.28 -32.77
CA GLY A 585 17.91 25.15 -32.34
C GLY A 585 18.07 24.32 -31.07
N ASN A 586 18.97 24.72 -30.16
CA ASN A 586 19.19 23.97 -28.93
C ASN A 586 18.33 24.55 -27.81
N LEU A 587 17.39 23.75 -27.31
CA LEU A 587 16.42 24.16 -26.30
C LEU A 587 16.57 23.32 -25.03
N VAL A 588 16.15 23.87 -23.90
CA VAL A 588 15.96 23.12 -22.65
C VAL A 588 14.54 23.31 -22.19
N LEU A 589 13.83 22.20 -22.01
CA LEU A 589 12.47 22.18 -21.49
C LEU A 589 12.52 21.81 -20.01
N ARG A 590 11.77 22.54 -19.17
CA ARG A 590 11.64 22.31 -17.73
C ARG A 590 10.83 21.04 -17.40
N TYR A 591 11.10 19.93 -18.08
CA TYR A 591 10.56 18.61 -17.79
C TYR A 591 11.70 17.68 -17.43
N HIS A 592 11.47 16.76 -16.51
CA HIS A 592 12.44 15.76 -16.11
C HIS A 592 12.82 14.84 -17.26
N TRP A 593 14.12 14.61 -17.39
CA TRP A 593 14.66 13.73 -18.43
C TRP A 593 14.47 12.26 -18.08
N MET A 594 14.24 11.44 -19.10
CA MET A 594 14.20 9.99 -19.00
C MET A 594 14.84 9.37 -20.25
N GLU A 595 15.53 8.24 -20.07
CA GLU A 595 16.40 7.62 -21.09
C GLU A 595 15.66 7.08 -22.33
N THR A 596 14.35 6.82 -22.22
CA THR A 596 13.52 6.32 -23.32
C THR A 596 12.91 7.43 -24.17
N LEU A 597 13.08 8.69 -23.78
CA LEU A 597 12.57 9.81 -24.55
C LEU A 597 13.33 9.95 -25.88
N ARG A 598 12.56 10.13 -26.95
CA ARG A 598 13.04 10.43 -28.30
C ARG A 598 12.35 11.68 -28.81
N CYS A 599 12.88 12.27 -29.86
CA CYS A 599 12.34 13.48 -30.47
C CYS A 599 12.15 13.26 -31.97
N ARG A 600 11.11 13.85 -32.54
CA ARG A 600 10.80 13.83 -33.98
C ARG A 600 10.34 15.23 -34.45
N PRO A 601 10.54 15.60 -35.74
CA PRO A 601 11.08 14.79 -36.83
C PRO A 601 12.60 14.54 -36.75
N ASP A 602 13.42 15.59 -36.65
CA ASP A 602 14.89 15.51 -36.78
C ASP A 602 15.61 16.19 -35.60
N CYS A 603 15.34 15.75 -34.39
CA CYS A 603 15.88 16.33 -33.15
C CYS A 603 16.39 15.26 -32.20
N ARG A 604 17.29 15.63 -31.28
CA ARG A 604 17.89 14.70 -30.32
C ARG A 604 17.61 15.14 -28.89
N VAL A 605 17.10 14.23 -28.07
CA VAL A 605 16.95 14.45 -26.63
C VAL A 605 18.27 14.15 -25.91
N ARG A 606 18.63 15.00 -24.95
CA ARG A 606 19.73 14.77 -23.99
C ARG A 606 19.34 15.23 -22.59
N ARG A 607 20.08 14.75 -21.59
CA ARG A 607 19.95 15.20 -20.21
C ARG A 607 20.69 16.52 -20.01
N VAL A 608 20.06 17.45 -19.32
CA VAL A 608 20.65 18.72 -18.87
C VAL A 608 20.69 18.70 -17.34
N ALA A 609 21.87 18.85 -16.75
CA ALA A 609 22.00 18.91 -15.30
C ALA A 609 21.31 20.18 -14.75
N VAL A 610 20.64 20.05 -13.62
CA VAL A 610 19.94 21.14 -12.95
C VAL A 610 20.37 21.17 -11.48
N PRO A 611 20.75 22.32 -10.91
CA PRO A 611 21.15 22.41 -9.50
C PRO A 611 20.07 21.87 -8.56
N GLY A 612 20.49 21.03 -7.61
CA GLY A 612 19.59 20.44 -6.62
C GLY A 612 18.60 19.40 -7.16
N ASP A 613 18.79 18.92 -8.39
CA ASP A 613 17.93 17.92 -9.03
C ASP A 613 18.75 16.78 -9.63
N ARG A 614 18.56 15.56 -9.14
CA ARG A 614 19.33 14.39 -9.59
C ARG A 614 18.89 13.87 -10.95
N VAL A 615 17.71 14.22 -11.45
CA VAL A 615 17.21 13.76 -12.74
C VAL A 615 17.64 14.72 -13.85
N GLY A 616 17.55 16.02 -13.59
CA GLY A 616 17.81 17.06 -14.57
C GLY A 616 16.70 17.20 -15.61
N PHE A 617 16.89 18.12 -16.54
CA PHE A 617 15.88 18.51 -17.53
C PHE A 617 16.13 17.95 -18.92
N VAL A 618 15.08 17.94 -19.73
CA VAL A 618 15.11 17.56 -21.14
C VAL A 618 15.76 18.67 -21.96
N GLY A 619 16.97 18.42 -22.47
CA GLY A 619 17.57 19.19 -23.55
C GLY A 619 17.19 18.62 -24.91
N VAL A 620 16.95 19.49 -25.89
CA VAL A 620 16.66 19.11 -27.27
C VAL A 620 17.66 19.80 -28.18
N ASP A 621 18.49 19.01 -28.85
CA ASP A 621 19.44 19.51 -29.84
C ASP A 621 18.82 19.50 -31.23
N HIS A 622 19.14 20.52 -32.03
CA HIS A 622 18.62 20.71 -33.39
C HIS A 622 17.08 20.68 -33.46
N ALA A 623 16.40 21.23 -32.45
CA ALA A 623 14.95 21.33 -32.43
C ALA A 623 14.44 22.14 -33.63
N PRO A 624 13.50 21.62 -34.44
CA PRO A 624 12.72 22.47 -35.32
C PRO A 624 11.81 23.40 -34.51
N SER A 625 11.16 24.37 -35.17
CA SER A 625 10.22 25.28 -34.48
C SER A 625 9.07 24.49 -33.83
N ASP A 626 8.56 23.50 -34.56
CA ASP A 626 7.54 22.55 -34.10
C ASP A 626 8.16 21.15 -33.99
N PHE A 627 8.07 20.55 -32.82
CA PHE A 627 8.59 19.20 -32.60
C PHE A 627 7.84 18.47 -31.50
N GLU A 628 8.15 17.19 -31.37
CA GLU A 628 7.56 16.33 -30.36
C GLU A 628 8.61 15.46 -29.71
N ILE A 629 8.55 15.40 -28.38
CA ILE A 629 9.22 14.40 -27.57
C ILE A 629 8.22 13.32 -27.21
N TYR A 630 8.60 12.06 -27.35
CA TYR A 630 7.75 10.92 -27.03
C TYR A 630 8.53 9.80 -26.34
N ASN A 631 7.82 8.99 -25.55
CA ASN A 631 8.38 7.77 -24.96
C ASN A 631 8.45 6.65 -26.00
N SER A 632 9.66 6.21 -26.36
CA SER A 632 9.86 5.23 -27.44
C SER A 632 9.65 3.77 -27.04
N TYR A 633 9.68 3.46 -25.74
CA TYR A 633 9.67 2.08 -25.19
C TYR A 633 10.81 1.16 -25.66
N GLU A 634 11.67 1.61 -26.58
CA GLU A 634 12.86 0.92 -27.09
C GLU A 634 14.01 0.80 -26.08
#